data_AF-A0A1J4ZX86-F1
#
_entry.id   AF-A0A1J4ZX86-F1
#
_cell.length_a   1.000
_cell.length_b   1.000
_cell.length_c   1.000
_cell.angle_alpha   90.00
_cell.angle_beta   90.00
_cell.angle_gamma   90.00
#
_symmetry.space_group_name_H-M   'P 1'
#
loop_
_entity.id
_entity.type
_entity.pdbx_description
1 polymer ?
#
loop_
_entity_poly.entity_id
_entity_poly.type
_entity_poly.pdbx_seq_one_letter_code
_entity_poly.pdbx_strand_id
1 'polypeptide(L)'
;MVIAFTDGIIPTIMPFTHLEVHSHFTLLGATPAVADLAARAAADGLSHLALTDSNALYGAVAFARACREVGVQPIIGMTVTVEGPDPLAPFPAWEPNPPAPFPAWEGGAGLPSPRRGGVGGRGQGRRT
;
A
#
# COMPACT_ATOMS: atom_id res chain seq x y z
N MET A 1 -7.37 -16.84 -43.32
CA MET A 1 -8.59 -15.99 -43.43
C MET A 1 -9.38 -16.23 -42.15
N VAL A 2 -9.48 -15.33 -41.17
CA VAL A 2 -9.20 -13.89 -41.09
C VAL A 2 -8.32 -13.62 -39.86
N ILE A 3 -7.34 -12.76 -40.07
CA ILE A 3 -6.51 -12.12 -39.06
C ILE A 3 -7.39 -11.02 -38.46
N ALA A 4 -7.91 -11.19 -37.24
CA ALA A 4 -8.59 -10.10 -36.56
C ALA A 4 -7.54 -9.20 -35.92
N PHE A 5 -7.12 -8.22 -36.72
CA PHE A 5 -6.32 -7.07 -36.31
C PHE A 5 -7.01 -6.34 -35.15
N THR A 6 -6.15 -5.83 -34.27
CA THR A 6 -6.37 -4.69 -33.38
C THR A 6 -7.35 -3.64 -33.95
N ASP A 7 -8.63 -3.75 -33.63
CA ASP A 7 -9.45 -2.56 -33.47
C ASP A 7 -9.19 -2.06 -32.04
N GLY A 8 -8.67 -0.84 -31.95
CA GLY A 8 -8.23 -0.17 -30.72
C GLY A 8 -9.38 0.15 -29.76
N ILE A 9 -10.04 -0.88 -29.27
CA ILE A 9 -10.97 -0.84 -28.15
C ILE A 9 -10.54 -1.98 -27.24
N ILE A 10 -9.53 -1.71 -26.40
CA ILE A 10 -9.27 -2.51 -25.21
C ILE A 10 -10.63 -2.63 -24.50
N PRO A 11 -11.15 -3.82 -24.17
CA PRO A 11 -12.36 -3.89 -23.37
C PRO A 11 -12.04 -3.15 -22.07
N THR A 12 -12.61 -1.95 -21.93
CA THR A 12 -12.48 -1.06 -20.77
C THR A 12 -13.27 -1.61 -19.58
N ILE A 13 -13.29 -2.94 -19.41
CA ILE A 13 -13.52 -3.55 -18.11
C ILE A 13 -12.36 -3.06 -17.25
N MET A 14 -12.66 -2.17 -16.32
CA MET A 14 -11.66 -1.78 -15.34
C MET A 14 -11.27 -3.03 -14.56
N PRO A 15 -9.97 -3.36 -14.46
CA PRO A 15 -9.53 -4.49 -13.67
C PRO A 15 -9.98 -4.29 -12.23
N PHE A 16 -10.80 -5.21 -11.74
CA PHE A 16 -11.31 -5.19 -10.37
C PHE A 16 -10.41 -6.05 -9.49
N THR A 17 -10.20 -5.63 -8.23
CA THR A 17 -9.37 -6.35 -7.27
C THR A 17 -9.91 -6.11 -5.87
N HIS A 18 -10.08 -7.18 -5.10
CA HIS A 18 -10.46 -7.07 -3.70
C HIS A 18 -9.24 -6.61 -2.88
N LEU A 19 -9.37 -5.44 -2.24
CA LEU A 19 -8.34 -4.84 -1.39
C LEU A 19 -8.54 -5.09 0.10
N GLU A 20 -9.74 -5.52 0.49
CA GLU A 20 -10.07 -5.89 1.87
C GLU A 20 -10.64 -7.30 1.88
N VAL A 21 -9.84 -8.25 2.35
CA VAL A 21 -10.19 -9.67 2.42
C VAL A 21 -9.66 -10.24 3.71
N HIS A 22 -10.53 -10.93 4.43
CA HIS A 22 -10.18 -11.60 5.67
C HIS A 22 -10.09 -13.10 5.42
N SER A 23 -9.02 -13.73 5.93
CA SER A 23 -8.83 -15.18 5.93
C SER A 23 -9.16 -15.77 7.28
N HIS A 24 -9.20 -17.11 7.39
CA HIS A 24 -9.39 -17.82 8.66
C HIS A 24 -8.41 -17.43 9.80
N PHE A 25 -7.32 -16.71 9.48
CA PHE A 25 -6.42 -16.15 10.48
C PHE A 25 -7.00 -14.94 11.22
N THR A 26 -8.10 -14.36 10.72
CA THR A 26 -8.91 -13.39 11.46
C THR A 26 -9.71 -14.09 12.56
N LEU A 27 -9.37 -13.79 13.81
CA LEU A 27 -10.01 -14.38 14.99
C LEU A 27 -11.52 -14.12 14.97
N LEU A 28 -12.31 -15.18 15.17
CA LEU A 28 -13.78 -15.14 15.17
C LEU A 28 -14.42 -14.63 13.86
N GLY A 29 -13.65 -14.53 12.77
CA GLY A 29 -14.14 -14.04 11.47
C GLY A 29 -14.90 -15.07 10.62
N ALA A 30 -14.81 -16.36 10.95
CA ALA A 30 -15.44 -17.48 10.21
C ALA A 30 -15.21 -17.41 8.69
N THR A 31 -13.96 -17.18 8.30
CA THR A 31 -13.51 -16.90 6.93
C THR A 31 -12.82 -18.11 6.31
N PRO A 32 -12.79 -18.21 4.96
CA PRO A 32 -12.22 -19.35 4.24
C PRO A 32 -10.69 -19.46 4.36
N ALA A 33 -10.15 -20.62 3.96
CA ALA A 33 -8.72 -20.84 3.92
C ALA A 33 -8.03 -19.95 2.87
N VAL A 34 -6.77 -19.58 3.10
CA VAL A 34 -5.99 -18.74 2.16
C VAL A 34 -5.81 -19.40 0.79
N ALA A 35 -5.77 -20.74 0.73
CA ALA A 35 -5.71 -21.49 -0.51
C ALA A 35 -7.01 -21.40 -1.31
N ASP A 36 -8.17 -21.50 -0.63
CA ASP A 36 -9.48 -21.40 -1.29
C ASP A 36 -9.71 -19.98 -1.83
N LEU A 37 -9.25 -18.96 -1.10
CA LEU A 37 -9.27 -17.56 -1.54
C LEU A 37 -8.44 -17.36 -2.82
N ALA A 38 -7.22 -17.89 -2.86
CA ALA A 38 -6.35 -17.81 -4.03
C ALA A 38 -6.95 -18.57 -5.23
N ALA A 39 -7.44 -19.79 -5.02
CA ALA A 39 -8.10 -20.58 -6.06
C ALA A 39 -9.33 -19.89 -6.63
N ARG A 40 -10.14 -19.26 -5.76
CA ARG A 40 -11.31 -18.50 -6.18
C ARG A 40 -10.93 -17.27 -7.01
N ALA A 41 -9.93 -16.50 -6.57
CA ALA A 41 -9.45 -15.34 -7.31
C ALA A 41 -8.93 -15.71 -8.71
N ALA A 42 -8.22 -16.84 -8.82
CA ALA A 42 -7.79 -17.35 -10.13
C ALA A 42 -8.98 -17.77 -11.01
N ALA A 43 -9.99 -18.43 -10.43
CA ALA A 43 -11.21 -18.82 -11.15
C ALA A 43 -12.03 -17.61 -11.64
N ASP A 44 -12.05 -16.53 -10.86
CA ASP A 44 -12.71 -15.28 -11.21
C ASP A 44 -11.88 -14.41 -12.19
N GLY A 45 -10.69 -14.87 -12.59
CA GLY A 45 -9.82 -14.17 -13.54
C GLY A 45 -9.13 -12.92 -12.97
N LEU A 46 -8.99 -12.84 -11.64
CA LEU A 46 -8.34 -11.73 -10.98
C LEU A 46 -6.82 -11.81 -11.15
N SER A 47 -6.19 -10.68 -11.45
CA SER A 47 -4.73 -10.57 -11.52
C SER A 47 -4.09 -10.36 -10.14
N HIS A 48 -4.82 -9.73 -9.21
CA HIS A 48 -4.36 -9.38 -7.89
C HIS A 48 -5.40 -9.74 -6.82
N LEU A 49 -4.93 -10.02 -5.61
CA LEU A 49 -5.78 -10.25 -4.45
C LEU A 49 -5.08 -9.73 -3.19
N ALA A 50 -5.76 -8.90 -2.41
CA ALA A 50 -5.26 -8.49 -1.11
C ALA A 50 -5.66 -9.45 0.00
N LEU A 51 -4.83 -9.51 1.04
CA LEU A 51 -5.15 -10.08 2.34
C LEU A 51 -4.98 -8.99 3.39
N THR A 52 -6.01 -8.74 4.19
CA THR A 52 -6.07 -7.71 5.23
C THR A 52 -6.72 -8.26 6.49
N ASP A 53 -6.07 -9.24 7.13
CA ASP A 53 -6.59 -9.83 8.37
C ASP A 53 -6.68 -8.80 9.52
N SER A 54 -7.53 -9.06 10.51
CA SER A 54 -7.74 -8.11 11.63
C SER A 54 -6.62 -8.21 12.66
N ASN A 55 -5.84 -7.14 12.82
CA ASN A 55 -4.72 -7.03 13.76
C ASN A 55 -3.71 -8.19 13.69
N ALA A 56 -3.66 -8.91 12.58
CA ALA A 56 -2.76 -10.03 12.36
C ALA A 56 -2.20 -10.08 10.93
N LEU A 57 -1.02 -10.69 10.80
CA LEU A 57 -0.39 -11.08 9.52
C LEU A 57 0.00 -12.57 9.51
N TYR A 58 -0.62 -13.39 10.37
CA TYR A 58 -0.28 -14.81 10.53
C TYR A 58 -0.40 -15.59 9.21
N GLY A 59 -1.40 -15.23 8.38
CA GLY A 59 -1.64 -15.86 7.09
C GLY A 59 -0.80 -15.36 5.93
N ALA A 60 0.00 -14.30 6.11
CA ALA A 60 0.64 -13.59 4.99
C ALA A 60 1.55 -14.49 4.14
N VAL A 61 2.39 -15.32 4.77
CA VAL A 61 3.32 -16.21 4.06
C VAL A 61 2.56 -17.34 3.34
N ALA A 62 1.58 -17.94 4.01
CA ALA A 62 0.78 -19.02 3.43
C ALA A 62 -0.04 -18.53 2.24
N PHE A 63 -0.65 -17.35 2.36
CA PHE A 63 -1.37 -16.67 1.30
C PHE A 63 -0.46 -16.33 0.12
N ALA A 64 0.70 -15.72 0.36
CA ALA A 64 1.63 -15.36 -0.72
C ALA A 64 2.09 -16.58 -1.52
N ARG A 65 2.31 -17.72 -0.86
CA ARG A 65 2.63 -19.00 -1.52
C ARG A 65 1.46 -19.52 -2.35
N ALA A 66 0.26 -19.56 -1.77
CA ALA A 66 -0.95 -20.02 -2.47
C ALA A 66 -1.25 -19.17 -3.72
N CYS A 67 -1.17 -17.83 -3.62
CA CYS A 67 -1.34 -16.92 -4.75
C CYS A 67 -0.31 -17.16 -5.85
N ARG A 68 0.96 -17.40 -5.48
CA ARG A 68 2.03 -17.69 -6.46
C ARG A 68 1.78 -18.97 -7.23
N GLU A 69 1.23 -20.00 -6.60
CA GLU A 69 0.93 -21.29 -7.24
C GLU A 69 -0.17 -21.16 -8.31
N VAL A 70 -1.13 -20.24 -8.11
CA VAL A 70 -2.23 -20.00 -9.04
C VAL A 70 -2.02 -18.81 -9.98
N GLY A 71 -0.85 -18.16 -9.93
CA GLY A 71 -0.50 -17.04 -10.80
C GLY A 71 -1.19 -15.70 -10.47
N VAL A 72 -1.70 -15.54 -9.25
CA VAL A 72 -2.30 -14.29 -8.76
C VAL A 72 -1.25 -13.51 -7.97
N GLN A 73 -1.18 -12.19 -8.16
CA GLN A 73 -0.24 -11.34 -7.43
C GLN A 73 -0.82 -10.96 -6.05
N PRO A 74 -0.19 -11.38 -4.93
CA PRO A 74 -0.70 -11.08 -3.60
C PRO A 74 -0.39 -9.63 -3.19
N ILE A 75 -1.34 -8.97 -2.53
CA ILE A 75 -1.16 -7.70 -1.82
C ILE A 75 -1.30 -8.00 -0.32
N ILE A 76 -0.26 -7.71 0.46
CA ILE A 76 -0.24 -8.04 1.89
C ILE A 76 -0.53 -6.77 2.70
N GLY A 77 -1.53 -6.84 3.56
CA GLY A 77 -1.92 -5.80 4.48
C GLY A 77 -2.61 -6.36 5.71
N MET A 78 -3.13 -5.47 6.54
CA MET A 78 -3.79 -5.79 7.80
C MET A 78 -4.76 -4.66 8.13
N THR A 79 -5.95 -5.01 8.60
CA THR A 79 -6.89 -4.04 9.15
C THR A 79 -6.54 -3.81 10.60
N VAL A 80 -6.20 -2.57 10.96
CA VAL A 80 -5.71 -2.21 12.29
C VAL A 80 -6.72 -1.37 13.05
N THR A 81 -7.05 -1.78 14.27
CA THR A 81 -7.77 -0.93 15.21
C THR A 81 -6.80 0.07 15.83
N VAL A 82 -7.00 1.35 15.55
CA VAL A 82 -6.24 2.44 16.15
C VAL A 82 -7.07 3.15 17.19
N GLU A 83 -6.45 3.53 18.30
CA GLU A 83 -7.06 4.46 19.24
C GLU A 83 -7.07 5.86 18.59
N GLY A 84 -8.27 6.44 18.46
CA GLY A 84 -8.41 7.79 17.94
C GLY A 84 -7.86 8.82 18.93
N PRO A 85 -7.44 10.00 18.46
CA PRO A 85 -7.19 11.11 19.37
C PRO A 85 -8.46 11.40 20.17
N ASP A 86 -8.31 11.95 21.39
CA ASP A 86 -9.43 12.45 22.17
C ASP A 86 -10.34 13.31 21.25
N PRO A 87 -11.63 12.96 21.08
CA PRO A 87 -12.52 13.66 20.15
C PRO A 87 -12.78 15.11 20.56
N LEU A 88 -12.47 15.48 21.82
CA LEU A 88 -12.48 16.84 22.31
C LEU A 88 -11.10 17.51 22.25
N ALA A 89 -10.04 16.76 21.97
CA ALA A 89 -8.76 17.36 21.68
C ALA A 89 -8.84 18.12 20.35
N PRO A 90 -8.30 19.35 20.29
CA PRO A 90 -8.20 20.07 19.04
C PRO A 90 -7.41 19.21 18.03
N PHE A 91 -7.91 19.11 16.79
CA PHE A 91 -7.18 18.43 15.72
C PHE A 91 -5.76 19.00 15.70
N PRO A 92 -4.70 18.16 15.78
CA PRO A 92 -3.35 18.68 15.86
C PRO A 92 -3.14 19.54 14.63
N ALA A 93 -2.85 20.82 14.85
CA ALA A 93 -2.64 21.81 13.81
C ALA A 93 -1.29 21.56 13.17
N TRP A 94 -1.10 20.38 12.55
CA TRP A 94 0.11 19.93 11.88
C TRP A 94 1.36 20.58 12.49
N GLU A 95 1.70 20.29 13.75
CA GLU A 95 3.02 20.73 14.20
C GLU A 95 4.04 20.12 13.22
N PRO A 96 4.97 20.91 12.66
CA PRO A 96 5.96 20.38 11.73
C PRO A 96 6.76 19.34 12.49
N ASN A 97 6.48 18.06 12.23
CA ASN A 97 7.13 16.86 12.76
C ASN A 97 8.14 17.17 13.88
N PRO A 98 7.74 17.15 15.17
CA PRO A 98 8.77 17.13 16.22
C PRO A 98 9.67 15.93 15.91
N PRO A 99 11.01 16.11 15.84
CA PRO A 99 11.91 15.02 15.48
C PRO A 99 11.54 13.85 16.39
N ALA A 100 11.14 12.74 15.76
CA ALA A 100 10.56 11.62 16.48
C ALA A 100 11.49 11.21 17.64
N PRO A 101 10.96 10.71 18.77
CA PRO A 101 11.78 10.37 19.94
C PRO A 101 12.70 9.16 19.70
N PHE A 102 12.76 8.65 18.47
CA PHE A 102 13.73 7.63 18.08
C PHE A 102 15.12 8.26 18.14
N PRO A 103 16.09 7.66 18.86
CA PRO A 103 17.46 8.11 18.75
C PRO A 103 17.85 8.07 17.28
N ALA A 104 18.32 9.21 16.77
CA ALA A 104 18.92 9.29 15.45
C ALA A 104 19.97 8.18 15.37
N TRP A 105 19.73 7.19 14.53
CA TRP A 105 20.67 6.12 14.26
C TRP A 105 22.00 6.77 13.84
N GLU A 106 23.01 6.71 14.71
CA GLU A 106 24.31 7.37 14.48
C GLU A 106 25.13 6.58 13.46
N GLY A 107 24.74 6.63 12.18
CA GLY A 107 25.54 5.95 11.18
C GLY A 107 24.90 5.76 9.82
N GLY A 108 24.55 6.83 9.12
CA GLY A 108 24.47 6.74 7.67
C GLY A 108 24.04 8.02 6.98
N ALA A 109 24.98 8.52 6.18
CA ALA A 109 24.88 9.51 5.12
C ALA A 109 23.45 9.96 4.77
N GLY A 110 23.14 11.20 5.17
CA GLY A 110 21.92 11.89 4.76
C GLY A 110 21.80 11.95 3.23
N LEU A 111 20.65 11.54 2.72
CA LEU A 111 20.26 11.82 1.35
C LEU A 111 20.10 13.33 1.18
N PRO A 112 20.74 13.98 0.19
CA PRO A 112 20.57 15.41 -0.01
C PRO A 112 19.13 15.69 -0.45
N SER A 113 18.47 16.59 0.26
CA SER A 113 17.15 17.11 -0.13
C SER A 113 17.25 17.86 -1.46
N PRO A 114 16.25 17.77 -2.36
CA PRO A 114 16.27 18.54 -3.60
C PRO A 114 16.20 20.03 -3.26
N ARG A 115 17.27 20.78 -3.56
CA ARG A 115 17.26 22.24 -3.40
C ARG A 115 16.17 22.82 -4.28
N ARG A 116 15.11 23.34 -3.67
CA ARG A 116 14.04 24.09 -4.33
C ARG A 116 14.65 25.33 -4.98
N GLY A 117 14.82 25.33 -6.30
CA GLY A 117 15.32 26.47 -7.05
C GLY A 117 14.37 27.65 -6.93
N GLY A 118 14.81 28.71 -6.25
CA GLY A 118 14.11 30.00 -6.17
C GLY A 118 14.77 31.02 -7.08
N VAL A 119 14.00 31.52 -8.05
CA VAL A 119 14.34 32.60 -8.99
C VAL A 119 14.03 33.97 -8.36
N GLY A 120 14.96 34.93 -8.52
CA GLY A 120 14.77 36.38 -8.35
C GLY A 120 15.27 36.93 -7.01
N GLY A 121 15.99 38.05 -6.90
CA GLY A 121 16.49 39.01 -7.88
C GLY A 121 17.23 40.16 -7.16
N ARG A 122 18.17 40.78 -7.89
CA ARG A 122 18.73 42.15 -7.75
C ARG A 122 19.33 42.62 -6.40
N GLY A 123 20.67 42.77 -6.42
CA GLY A 123 21.31 44.11 -6.43
C GLY A 123 21.73 44.75 -5.09
N GLN A 124 23.05 44.92 -4.93
CA GLN A 124 23.85 46.07 -4.39
C GLN A 124 25.15 45.42 -3.81
N GLY A 125 26.36 45.57 -4.33
CA GLY A 125 27.10 46.82 -4.52
C GLY A 125 28.21 46.97 -3.46
N ARG A 126 29.42 46.49 -3.80
CA ARG A 126 30.79 46.91 -3.38
C ARG A 126 31.21 46.96 -1.89
N ARG A 127 32.31 46.25 -1.61
CA ARG A 127 33.65 46.73 -1.21
C ARG A 127 34.51 45.47 -0.97
N THR A 128 35.53 45.17 -1.77
CA THR A 128 36.86 45.81 -1.77
C THR A 128 37.32 46.27 -3.14
#